data_AF-A0A3M9NQG1-F1
#
_entry.id   AF-A0A3M9NQG1-F1
#
_cell.length_a   1.000
_cell.length_b   1.000
_cell.length_c   1.000
_cell.angle_alpha   90.00
_cell.angle_beta   90.00
_cell.angle_gamma   90.00
#
_symmetry.space_group_name_H-M   'P 1'
#
loop_
_entity.id
_entity.type
_entity.pdbx_description
1 polymer ?
#
loop_
_entity_poly.entity_id
_entity_poly.type
_entity_poly.pdbx_seq_one_letter_code
_entity_poly.pdbx_strand_id
1 'polypeptide(L)' 'MSTIELRNTIIDKIKKIDDEDLLNEVNRLIEIETSDIEIYKFSDEQKAAIEEAEDQINRGEFLTDEEATKDIEEWLKK' A
#
# COMPACT_ATOMS: atom_id res chain seq x y z
N MET A 1 4.56 -27.79 -15.28
CA MET A 1 4.29 -28.00 -13.84
C MET A 1 2.92 -27.45 -13.53
N SER A 2 2.06 -28.23 -12.90
CA SER A 2 0.81 -27.76 -12.30
C SER A 2 1.09 -27.00 -11.01
N THR A 3 0.12 -26.19 -10.56
CA THR A 3 0.18 -25.50 -9.26
C THR A 3 0.42 -26.47 -8.11
N ILE A 4 -0.10 -27.70 -8.20
CA ILE A 4 0.09 -28.75 -7.19
C ILE A 4 1.55 -29.23 -7.18
N GLU A 5 2.13 -29.48 -8.35
CA GLU A 5 3.54 -29.90 -8.47
C GLU A 5 4.51 -28.83 -7.95
N LEU A 6 4.21 -27.55 -8.24
CA LEU A 6 5.01 -26.43 -7.75
C LEU A 6 4.95 -26.31 -6.23
N ARG A 7 3.75 -26.43 -5.64
CA ARG A 7 3.57 -26.38 -4.18
C ARG A 7 4.35 -27.49 -3.48
N ASN A 8 4.24 -28.72 -3.98
CA ASN A 8 4.97 -29.86 -3.41
C ASN A 8 6.48 -29.66 -3.49
N THR A 9 6.97 -29.15 -4.63
CA THR A 9 8.40 -28.84 -4.81
C THR A 9 8.90 -27.81 -3.79
N ILE A 10 8.11 -26.77 -3.50
CA ILE A 10 8.48 -25.75 -2.51
C ILE A 10 8.50 -26.35 -1.10
N ILE A 11 7.47 -27.11 -0.72
CA ILE A 11 7.40 -27.78 0.58
C ILE A 11 8.62 -28.69 0.79
N ASP A 12 8.99 -29.47 -0.23
CA ASP A 12 10.13 -30.38 -0.15
C ASP A 12 11.48 -29.67 -0.05
N LYS A 13 11.59 -28.46 -0.61
CA LYS A 13 12.77 -27.61 -0.42
C LYS A 13 12.84 -27.04 1.00
N ILE A 14 11.73 -26.51 1.51
CA ILE A 14 11.65 -25.93 2.87
C ILE A 14 12.00 -26.98 3.92
N LYS A 15 11.50 -28.21 3.79
CA LYS A 15 11.81 -29.32 4.72
C LYS A 15 13.29 -29.71 4.82
N LYS A 16 14.13 -29.27 3.88
CA LYS A 16 15.57 -29.56 3.83
C LYS A 16 16.42 -28.39 4.34
N ILE A 17 15.81 -27.29 4.72
CA ILE A 17 16.50 -26.12 5.27
C ILE A 17 16.63 -26.31 6.78
N ASP A 18 17.86 -26.40 7.26
CA ASP A 18 18.18 -26.41 8.70
C ASP A 18 18.56 -25.02 9.24
N ASP A 19 18.77 -24.06 8.33
CA ASP A 19 19.13 -22.66 8.64
C ASP A 19 17.88 -21.86 9.03
N GLU A 20 17.81 -21.47 10.30
CA GLU A 20 16.69 -20.72 10.88
C GLU A 20 16.54 -19.32 10.26
N ASP A 21 17.65 -18.64 9.95
CA ASP A 21 17.61 -17.31 9.33
C ASP A 21 17.00 -17.40 7.92
N LEU A 22 17.37 -18.44 7.16
CA LEU A 22 16.78 -18.68 5.85
C LEU A 22 15.30 -19.04 5.93
N LEU A 23 14.87 -19.82 6.93
CA LEU A 23 13.46 -20.13 7.15
C LEU A 23 12.65 -18.88 7.49
N ASN A 24 13.20 -17.99 8.32
CA ASN A 24 12.58 -16.70 8.66
C ASN A 24 12.44 -15.79 7.44
N GLU A 25 13.45 -15.73 6.58
CA GLU A 25 13.43 -14.96 5.33
C GLU A 25 12.30 -15.45 4.40
N VAL A 26 12.18 -16.78 4.22
CA VAL A 26 11.14 -17.41 3.40
C VAL A 26 9.75 -17.17 3.99
N ASN A 27 9.59 -17.29 5.30
CA ASN A 27 8.32 -17.03 5.98
C ASN A 27 7.88 -15.57 5.79
N ARG A 28 8.80 -14.61 6.00
CA ARG A 28 8.53 -13.18 5.81
C ARG A 28 8.08 -12.86 4.39
N LEU A 29 8.72 -13.46 3.38
CA LEU A 29 8.34 -13.27 1.98
C LEU A 29 6.93 -13.80 1.70
N ILE A 30 6.60 -15.00 2.19
CA ILE A 30 5.27 -15.57 2.04
C ILE A 30 4.24 -14.68 2.73
N GLU A 31 4.50 -14.26 3.98
CA GLU A 31 3.61 -13.37 4.72
C GLU A 31 3.39 -12.03 4.00
N ILE A 32 4.40 -11.40 3.39
CA ILE A 32 4.17 -10.15 2.64
C ILE A 32 3.17 -10.34 1.49
N GLU A 33 3.28 -11.46 0.77
CA GLU A 33 2.48 -11.74 -0.43
C GLU A 33 1.13 -12.41 -0.12
N THR A 34 1.00 -13.04 1.06
CA THR A 34 -0.21 -13.77 1.47
C THR A 34 -0.92 -13.19 2.67
N SER A 35 -0.32 -12.22 3.37
CA SER A 35 -1.07 -11.44 4.35
C SER A 35 -2.22 -10.81 3.60
N ASP A 36 -3.43 -11.06 4.08
CA ASP A 36 -4.58 -10.26 3.69
C ASP A 36 -4.17 -8.82 3.98
N ILE A 37 -3.87 -8.05 2.92
CA ILE A 37 -3.69 -6.61 3.03
C ILE A 37 -5.06 -6.12 3.47
N GLU A 38 -5.22 -5.94 4.78
CA GLU A 38 -6.47 -5.51 5.35
C GLU A 38 -6.78 -4.17 4.70
N ILE A 39 -7.82 -4.16 3.85
CA ILE A 39 -8.18 -2.98 3.07
C ILE A 39 -8.46 -1.88 4.08
N TYR A 40 -7.59 -0.87 4.11
CA TYR A 40 -7.67 0.22 5.06
C TYR A 40 -9.08 0.84 5.00
N LYS A 41 -9.77 0.80 6.14
CA LYS A 41 -11.11 1.37 6.27
C LYS A 41 -10.98 2.80 6.74
N PHE A 42 -11.34 3.73 5.86
CA PHE A 42 -11.41 5.14 6.23
C PHE A 42 -12.37 5.34 7.40
N SER A 43 -11.98 6.21 8.33
CA SER A 43 -12.87 6.75 9.35
C SER A 43 -13.98 7.57 8.70
N ASP A 44 -15.05 7.85 9.45
CA ASP A 44 -16.14 8.67 8.92
C ASP A 44 -15.70 10.12 8.64
N GLU A 45 -14.75 10.64 9.41
CA GLU A 45 -14.12 11.94 9.17
C GLU A 45 -13.31 11.95 7.86
N GLN A 46 -12.54 10.89 7.59
CA GLN A 46 -11.78 10.77 6.35
C GLN A 46 -12.70 10.64 5.13
N LYS A 47 -13.80 9.89 5.24
CA LYS A 47 -14.80 9.80 4.17
C LYS A 47 -15.45 11.15 3.90
N ALA A 48 -15.83 11.88 4.95
CA ALA A 48 -16.41 13.21 4.82
C ALA A 48 -15.44 14.19 4.16
N ALA A 49 -14.16 14.16 4.51
CA ALA A 49 -13.13 15.00 3.88
C ALA A 49 -12.94 14.66 2.39
N ILE A 50 -13.02 13.38 2.01
CA ILE A 50 -12.96 12.96 0.60
C ILE A 50 -14.20 13.44 -0.16
N GLU A 51 -15.39 13.25 0.41
CA GLU A 51 -16.65 13.70 -0.20
C GLU A 51 -16.66 15.22 -0.42
N GLU A 52 -16.19 15.99 0.58
CA GLU A 52 -16.02 17.43 0.45
C GLU A 52 -15.04 17.81 -0.68
N ALA A 53 -13.90 17.13 -0.77
CA ALA A 53 -12.90 17.39 -1.81
C ALA A 53 -13.43 17.07 -3.22
N GLU A 54 -14.17 15.97 -3.39
CA GLU A 54 -14.82 15.64 -4.67
C GLU A 54 -15.82 16.72 -5.08
N ASP A 55 -16.61 17.21 -4.13
CA ASP A 55 -17.55 18.30 -4.30
C ASP A 55 -16.88 19.63 -4.65
N GLN A 56 -15.75 19.96 -4.01
CA GLN A 56 -14.93 21.13 -4.32
C GLN A 56 -14.42 21.06 -5.77
N ILE A 57 -13.88 19.91 -6.19
CA ILE A 57 -13.39 19.70 -7.56
C ILE A 57 -14.52 19.92 -8.58
N ASN A 58 -15.71 19.37 -8.30
CA ASN A 58 -16.88 19.56 -9.18
C ASN A 58 -17.33 21.02 -9.30
N ARG A 59 -17.15 21.82 -8.25
CA ARG A 59 -17.41 23.27 -8.25
C ARG A 59 -16.28 24.10 -8.87
N GLY A 60 -15.18 23.47 -9.28
CA GLY A 60 -14.00 24.16 -9.78
C GLY A 60 -13.15 24.80 -8.67
N GLU A 61 -13.34 24.39 -7.43
CA GLU A 61 -12.59 24.84 -6.24
C GLU A 61 -11.30 24.02 -6.10
N PHE A 62 -10.50 23.96 -7.16
CA PHE A 62 -9.18 23.33 -7.16
C PHE A 62 -8.12 24.36 -7.55
N LEU A 63 -6.88 24.07 -7.17
CA LEU A 63 -5.72 24.83 -7.63
C LEU A 63 -5.00 24.03 -8.71
N THR A 64 -4.51 24.73 -9.72
CA THR A 64 -3.50 24.18 -10.60
C THR A 64 -2.17 24.02 -9.86
N ASP A 65 -1.28 23.20 -10.42
CA ASP A 65 0.07 22.99 -9.86
C ASP A 65 0.85 24.32 -9.73
N GLU A 66 0.71 25.21 -10.70
CA GLU A 66 1.33 26.54 -10.70
C GLU A 66 0.78 27.43 -9.56
N GLU A 67 -0.54 27.43 -9.36
CA GLU A 67 -1.20 28.19 -8.29
C GLU A 67 -0.81 27.65 -6.90
N ALA A 68 -0.84 26.34 -6.72
CA ALA A 68 -0.44 25.70 -5.47
C ALA A 68 1.04 25.97 -5.13
N THR A 69 1.92 25.90 -6.13
CA THR A 69 3.35 26.20 -5.95
C THR A 69 3.58 27.64 -5.52
N LYS A 70 2.87 28.58 -6.16
CA LYS A 70 2.95 30.00 -5.82
C LYS A 70 2.50 30.27 -4.37
N ASP A 71 1.40 29.67 -3.94
CA ASP A 71 0.88 29.81 -2.58
C ASP A 71 1.88 29.29 -1.53
N ILE A 72 2.54 28.16 -1.82
CA ILE A 72 3.60 27.60 -0.97
C ILE A 72 4.80 28.57 -0.89
N GLU A 73 5.24 29.11 -2.03
CA GLU A 73 6.33 30.09 -2.03
C GLU A 73 5.99 31.37 -1.24
N GLU A 74 4.75 31.85 -1.33
CA GLU A 74 4.29 33.00 -0.57
C GLU A 74 4.22 32.71 0.93
N TRP A 75 3.80 31.50 1.32
CA TRP A 75 3.79 31.06 2.71
C TRP A 75 5.21 30.98 3.30
N LEU A 76 6.18 30.44 2.54
CA LEU A 76 7.58 30.31 2.98
C LEU A 76 8.32 31.65 3.11
N LYS A 77 7.81 32.71 2.50
CA LYS A 77 8.38 34.08 2.58
C LYS A 77 7.84 34.88 3.78
N LYS A 78 6.87 34.34 4.52
CA LYS A 78 6.35 34.92 5.78
C LYS A 78 7.14 34.44 7.00
#